data_AF-D8PPT3-F1
#
_entry.id   AF-D8PPT3-F1
#
_cell.length_a   1.000
_cell.length_b   1.000
_cell.length_c   1.000
_cell.angle_alpha   90.00
_cell.angle_beta   90.00
_cell.angle_gamma   90.00
#
_symmetry.space_group_name_H-M   'P 1'
#
loop_
_entity.id
_entity.type
_entity.pdbx_description
1 polymer ?
#
loop_
_entity_poly.entity_id
_entity_poly.type
_entity_poly.pdbx_seq_one_letter_code
_entity_poly.pdbx_strand_id
1 'polypeptide(L)'
;MYELVRTEGFGQSEAGEEKLTDTEHRALVRAREKLTFAWVMNSGIMAPKVPRPSDGRHGYLNCVESTRLGDSKYCEVIREAKIIEQYMNDAICGFKALIDIDWEKHGFCQKCADDRRSAWRELREKEWLNLDEYLSELS
;
A
#
# COMPACT_ATOMS: atom_id res chain seq x y z
N MET A 1 -16.57 7.96 3.44
CA MET A 1 -15.56 9.02 3.20
C MET A 1 -14.38 8.52 2.38
N TYR A 2 -13.74 7.39 2.71
CA TYR A 2 -12.67 6.82 1.87
C TYR A 2 -13.03 6.71 0.38
N GLU A 3 -14.25 6.26 0.07
CA GLU A 3 -14.75 6.18 -1.31
C GLU A 3 -14.68 7.50 -2.07
N LEU A 4 -14.94 8.64 -1.42
CA LEU A 4 -14.78 9.96 -2.05
C LEU A 4 -13.29 10.29 -2.27
N VAL A 5 -12.44 9.98 -1.28
CA VAL A 5 -11.00 10.23 -1.36
C VAL A 5 -10.35 9.45 -2.50
N ARG A 6 -10.79 8.23 -2.80
CA ARG A 6 -10.23 7.43 -3.90
C ARG A 6 -10.82 7.70 -5.28
N THR A 7 -12.03 8.28 -5.34
CA THR A 7 -12.75 8.49 -6.61
C THR A 7 -12.28 9.75 -7.33
N GLU A 8 -12.03 9.66 -8.63
CA GLU A 8 -11.65 10.82 -9.45
C GLU A 8 -12.67 11.97 -9.29
N GLY A 9 -12.18 13.21 -9.20
CA GLY A 9 -13.04 14.38 -8.95
C GLY A 9 -13.81 14.37 -7.63
N PHE A 10 -13.51 13.45 -6.70
CA PHE A 10 -14.22 13.27 -5.43
C PHE A 10 -15.72 13.01 -5.60
N GLY A 11 -16.11 12.36 -6.70
CA GLY A 11 -17.51 12.08 -7.05
C GLY A 11 -18.21 13.17 -7.86
N GLN A 12 -17.67 14.39 -7.90
CA GLN A 12 -18.35 15.60 -8.42
C GLN A 12 -18.56 15.65 -9.96
N SER A 13 -18.55 14.52 -10.66
CA SER A 13 -18.69 14.43 -12.12
C SER A 13 -20.13 14.35 -12.63
N GLU A 14 -21.13 14.11 -11.78
CA GLU A 14 -22.52 13.92 -12.21
C GLU A 14 -23.46 15.08 -11.83
N ALA A 15 -24.38 15.42 -12.75
CA ALA A 15 -25.42 16.41 -12.55
C ALA A 15 -26.49 15.85 -11.59
N GLY A 16 -26.35 16.15 -10.30
CA GLY A 16 -27.29 15.70 -9.26
C GLY A 16 -26.66 15.48 -7.90
N GLU A 17 -25.32 15.46 -7.82
CA GLU A 17 -24.64 15.32 -6.54
C GLU A 17 -24.65 16.63 -5.73
N GLU A 18 -24.74 16.47 -4.42
CA GLU A 18 -24.54 17.57 -3.49
C GLU A 18 -23.12 18.11 -3.68
N LYS A 19 -23.02 19.42 -3.88
CA LYS A 19 -21.72 20.06 -4.11
C LYS A 19 -20.94 20.09 -2.81
N LEU A 20 -19.71 19.59 -2.86
CA LEU A 20 -18.77 19.73 -1.76
C LEU A 20 -18.55 21.22 -1.48
N THR A 21 -18.54 21.59 -0.21
CA THR A 21 -18.06 22.90 0.21
C THR A 21 -16.56 23.02 -0.08
N ASP A 22 -16.06 24.24 -0.20
CA ASP A 22 -14.62 24.48 -0.38
C ASP A 22 -13.78 23.85 0.75
N THR A 23 -14.32 23.80 1.96
CA THR A 23 -13.66 23.20 3.13
C THR A 23 -13.57 21.68 3.00
N GLU A 24 -14.66 21.01 2.62
CA GLU A 24 -14.66 19.55 2.40
C GLU A 24 -13.76 19.18 1.21
N HIS A 25 -13.83 19.94 0.12
CA HIS A 25 -12.98 19.72 -1.04
C HIS A 25 -11.50 19.80 -0.66
N ARG A 26 -11.09 20.83 0.11
CA ARG A 26 -9.71 20.95 0.61
C ARG A 26 -9.32 19.80 1.52
N ALA A 27 -10.22 19.33 2.39
CA ALA A 27 -9.97 18.18 3.27
C ALA A 27 -9.68 16.91 2.45
N LEU A 28 -10.51 16.64 1.45
CA LEU A 28 -10.39 15.46 0.59
C LEU A 28 -9.12 15.50 -0.27
N VAL A 29 -8.75 16.67 -0.82
CA VAL A 29 -7.48 16.87 -1.53
C VAL A 29 -6.30 16.54 -0.63
N ARG A 30 -6.24 17.12 0.57
CA ARG A 30 -5.14 16.89 1.51
C ARG A 30 -5.06 15.42 1.93
N ALA A 31 -6.19 14.80 2.26
CA ALA A 31 -6.23 13.39 2.63
C ALA A 31 -5.74 12.49 1.49
N ARG A 32 -6.14 12.77 0.24
CA ARG A 32 -5.62 12.07 -0.94
C ARG A 32 -4.12 12.24 -1.08
N GLU A 33 -3.61 13.47 -1.01
CA GLU A 33 -2.17 13.74 -1.13
C GLU A 33 -1.34 12.99 -0.09
N LYS A 34 -1.78 12.99 1.17
CA LYS A 34 -1.12 12.25 2.25
C LYS A 34 -1.14 10.73 2.00
N LEU A 35 -2.28 10.18 1.62
CA LEU A 35 -2.40 8.75 1.29
C LEU A 35 -1.57 8.36 0.07
N THR A 36 -1.60 9.14 -1.01
CA THR A 36 -0.80 8.91 -2.21
C THR A 36 0.69 9.00 -1.89
N PHE A 37 1.11 9.96 -1.06
CA PHE A 37 2.48 10.04 -0.59
C PHE A 37 2.89 8.81 0.20
N ALA A 38 2.07 8.39 1.18
CA ALA A 38 2.31 7.17 1.95
C ALA A 38 2.39 5.93 1.05
N TRP A 39 1.50 5.82 0.05
CA TRP A 39 1.51 4.75 -0.93
C TRP A 39 2.80 4.70 -1.72
N VAL A 40 3.18 5.79 -2.40
CA VAL A 40 4.38 5.83 -3.25
C VAL A 40 5.65 5.59 -2.45
N MET A 41 5.75 6.21 -1.27
CA MET A 41 6.92 6.06 -0.41
C MET A 41 7.05 4.63 0.10
N ASN A 42 5.99 4.03 0.64
CA ASN A 42 6.09 2.69 1.22
C ASN A 42 6.13 1.61 0.15
N SER A 43 5.33 1.67 -0.93
CA SER A 43 5.37 0.63 -1.97
C SER A 43 6.67 0.62 -2.78
N GLY A 44 7.37 1.75 -2.88
CA GLY A 44 8.66 1.87 -3.56
C GLY A 44 9.85 1.96 -2.60
N ILE A 45 10.17 3.17 -2.18
CA ILE A 45 11.46 3.55 -1.57
C ILE A 45 11.62 2.96 -0.16
N MET A 46 10.56 2.96 0.62
CA MET A 46 10.52 2.61 2.05
C MET A 46 9.76 1.31 2.29
N ALA A 47 9.78 0.38 1.33
CA ALA A 47 9.16 -0.93 1.48
C ALA A 47 9.56 -1.57 2.80
N PRO A 48 8.60 -2.11 3.58
CA PRO A 48 8.89 -2.75 4.85
C PRO A 48 9.93 -3.82 4.67
N LYS A 49 11.00 -3.70 5.45
CA LYS A 49 12.04 -4.71 5.48
C LYS A 49 11.54 -5.88 6.30
N VAL A 50 11.37 -7.02 5.65
CA VAL A 50 11.14 -8.27 6.37
C VAL A 50 12.44 -8.73 7.02
N PRO A 51 12.38 -9.25 8.27
CA PRO A 51 13.55 -9.77 8.94
C PRO A 51 14.25 -10.81 8.08
N ARG A 52 15.56 -10.64 7.89
CA ARG A 52 16.35 -11.65 7.20
C ARG A 52 16.37 -12.93 8.03
N PRO A 53 16.31 -14.10 7.37
CA PRO A 53 16.67 -15.37 7.98
C PRO A 53 18.04 -15.27 8.68
N SER A 54 18.09 -15.18 10.00
CA SER A 54 19.37 -15.20 10.74
C SER A 54 19.69 -16.57 11.34
N ASP A 55 18.73 -17.49 11.33
CA ASP A 55 18.66 -18.56 12.32
C ASP A 55 18.60 -19.97 11.74
N GLY A 56 18.93 -20.17 10.46
CA GLY A 56 19.02 -21.52 9.84
C GLY A 56 17.70 -22.30 9.80
N ARG A 57 16.60 -21.72 10.30
CA ARG A 57 15.24 -22.28 10.36
C ARG A 57 14.38 -22.00 9.13
N HIS A 58 14.98 -21.43 8.09
CA HIS A 58 14.32 -21.33 6.80
C HIS A 58 14.46 -22.67 6.10
N GLY A 59 13.39 -23.48 6.13
CA GLY A 59 13.35 -24.83 5.56
C GLY A 59 13.61 -24.93 4.05
N TYR A 60 13.90 -23.81 3.38
CA TYR A 60 14.21 -23.75 1.96
C TYR A 60 15.52 -23.00 1.75
N LEU A 61 16.58 -23.75 1.45
CA LEU A 61 17.87 -23.25 0.95
C LEU A 61 17.74 -22.35 -0.29
N ASN A 62 16.56 -22.31 -0.92
CA ASN A 62 16.27 -21.61 -2.17
C ASN A 62 15.41 -20.34 -1.98
N CYS A 63 15.17 -19.87 -0.75
CA CYS A 63 14.39 -18.64 -0.53
C CYS A 63 15.11 -17.41 -1.10
N VAL A 64 14.46 -16.61 -1.95
CA VAL A 64 15.05 -15.41 -2.57
C VAL A 64 15.50 -14.34 -1.55
N GLU A 65 14.87 -14.31 -0.37
CA GLU A 65 15.28 -13.42 0.73
C GLU A 65 16.64 -13.83 1.32
N SER A 66 16.98 -15.12 1.27
CA SER A 66 18.26 -15.65 1.76
C SER A 66 19.42 -15.37 0.80
N THR A 67 19.13 -15.13 -0.48
CA THR A 67 20.14 -14.94 -1.55
C THR A 67 20.49 -13.46 -1.80
N ARG A 68 20.05 -12.53 -0.94
CA ARG A 68 20.15 -11.06 -1.13
C ARG A 68 19.43 -10.52 -2.38
N LEU A 69 18.66 -11.36 -3.08
CA LEU A 69 17.88 -10.96 -4.26
C LEU A 69 16.45 -10.52 -3.91
N GLY A 70 16.05 -10.60 -2.63
CA GLY A 70 14.70 -10.28 -2.15
C GLY A 70 14.19 -8.91 -2.62
N ASP A 71 14.99 -7.85 -2.47
CA ASP A 71 14.60 -6.49 -2.90
C ASP A 71 14.44 -6.37 -4.42
N SER A 72 15.36 -6.98 -5.18
CA SER A 72 15.28 -7.01 -6.65
C SER A 72 14.03 -7.76 -7.12
N LYS A 73 13.75 -8.90 -6.49
CA LYS A 73 12.58 -9.72 -6.84
C LYS A 73 11.28 -9.04 -6.45
N TYR A 74 11.26 -8.36 -5.30
CA TYR A 74 10.13 -7.53 -4.88
C TYR A 74 9.82 -6.45 -5.93
N CYS A 75 10.82 -5.69 -6.36
CA CYS A 75 10.65 -4.66 -7.39
C CYS A 75 10.17 -5.24 -8.73
N GLU A 76 10.67 -6.41 -9.11
CA GLU A 76 10.24 -7.13 -10.31
C GLU A 76 8.74 -7.48 -10.25
N VAL A 77 8.29 -8.10 -9.15
CA VAL A 77 6.90 -8.53 -8.97
C VAL A 77 5.93 -7.34 -9.02
N ILE A 78 6.26 -6.25 -8.32
CA ILE A 78 5.40 -5.06 -8.29
C ILE A 78 5.29 -4.41 -9.66
N ARG A 79 6.42 -4.31 -10.39
CA ARG A 79 6.46 -3.74 -11.73
C ARG A 79 5.68 -4.60 -12.73
N GLU A 80 5.81 -5.92 -12.67
CA GLU A 80 5.06 -6.84 -13.53
C GLU A 80 3.55 -6.76 -13.28
N ALA A 81 3.16 -6.67 -12.01
CA ALA A 81 1.76 -6.51 -11.62
C ALA A 81 1.21 -5.08 -11.84
N LYS A 82 2.08 -4.10 -12.16
CA LYS A 82 1.75 -2.66 -12.29
C LYS A 82 1.00 -2.10 -11.08
N ILE A 83 1.34 -2.58 -9.89
CA ILE A 83 0.60 -2.26 -8.67
C ILE A 83 0.72 -0.78 -8.33
N ILE A 84 1.90 -0.18 -8.49
CA ILE A 84 2.09 1.24 -8.14
C ILE A 84 1.18 2.12 -9.01
N GLU A 85 1.20 1.94 -10.34
CA GLU A 85 0.41 2.76 -11.24
C GLU A 85 -1.10 2.56 -11.06
N GLN A 86 -1.55 1.33 -10.84
CA GLN A 86 -2.97 1.01 -10.68
C GLN A 86 -3.61 1.65 -9.44
N TYR A 87 -2.84 1.82 -8.36
CA TYR A 87 -3.37 2.24 -7.06
C TYR A 87 -2.90 3.64 -6.63
N MET A 88 -2.44 4.49 -7.55
CA MET A 88 -1.95 5.85 -7.26
C MET A 88 -2.91 6.72 -6.43
N ASN A 89 -4.23 6.55 -6.64
CA ASN A 89 -5.28 7.27 -5.91
C ASN A 89 -6.03 6.38 -4.91
N ASP A 90 -5.66 5.11 -4.77
CA ASP A 90 -6.39 4.11 -3.99
C ASP A 90 -5.41 3.32 -3.09
N ALA A 91 -4.69 4.07 -2.25
CA ALA A 91 -3.59 3.57 -1.41
C ALA A 91 -3.99 2.36 -0.56
N ILE A 92 -5.19 2.36 0.05
CA ILE A 92 -5.64 1.27 0.92
C ILE A 92 -5.87 -0.02 0.12
N CYS A 93 -6.42 0.09 -1.10
CA CYS A 93 -6.53 -1.07 -1.98
C CYS A 93 -5.16 -1.47 -2.54
N GLY A 94 -4.25 -0.51 -2.78
CA GLY A 94 -2.86 -0.79 -3.16
C GLY A 94 -2.13 -1.64 -2.13
N PHE A 95 -2.22 -1.30 -0.84
CA PHE A 95 -1.66 -2.14 0.23
C PHE A 95 -2.32 -3.51 0.28
N LYS A 96 -3.63 -3.60 0.06
CA LYS A 96 -4.33 -4.89 -0.04
C LYS A 96 -3.81 -5.72 -1.23
N ALA A 97 -3.57 -5.12 -2.38
CA ALA A 97 -2.98 -5.81 -3.52
C ALA A 97 -1.60 -6.39 -3.19
N LEU A 98 -0.76 -5.67 -2.43
CA LEU A 98 0.53 -6.20 -1.96
C LEU A 98 0.40 -7.36 -0.96
N ILE A 99 -0.65 -7.35 -0.12
CA ILE A 99 -0.97 -8.47 0.79
C ILE A 99 -1.41 -9.71 0.01
N ASP A 100 -2.18 -9.52 -1.05
CA ASP A 100 -2.79 -10.60 -1.82
C ASP A 100 -1.82 -11.25 -2.83
N ILE A 101 -0.61 -10.71 -3.00
CA ILE A 101 0.44 -11.34 -3.83
C ILE A 101 0.79 -12.73 -3.28
N ASP A 102 0.86 -13.68 -4.20
CA ASP A 102 1.38 -15.02 -3.95
C ASP A 102 2.92 -15.00 -3.99
N TRP A 103 3.52 -14.45 -2.93
CA TRP A 103 4.97 -14.30 -2.82
C TRP A 103 5.71 -15.65 -2.96
N GLU A 104 5.09 -16.76 -2.60
CA GLU A 104 5.70 -18.08 -2.70
C GLU A 104 5.96 -18.49 -4.15
N LYS A 105 5.05 -18.18 -5.07
CA LYS A 105 5.27 -18.35 -6.52
C LYS A 105 6.45 -17.55 -7.07
N HIS A 106 6.87 -16.50 -6.36
CA HIS A 106 8.01 -15.67 -6.73
C HIS A 106 9.32 -16.06 -6.04
N GLY A 107 9.33 -17.22 -5.34
CA GLY A 107 10.52 -17.80 -4.74
C GLY A 107 10.77 -17.39 -3.28
N PHE A 108 9.81 -16.70 -2.66
CA PHE A 108 9.85 -16.48 -1.21
C PHE A 108 9.39 -17.76 -0.50
N CYS A 109 9.99 -18.10 0.64
CA CYS A 109 9.43 -19.17 1.47
C CYS A 109 8.18 -18.68 2.21
N GLN A 110 7.37 -19.63 2.71
CA GLN A 110 6.15 -19.33 3.47
C GLN A 110 6.36 -18.27 4.55
N LYS A 111 7.41 -18.43 5.40
CA LYS A 111 7.67 -17.48 6.48
C LYS A 111 7.93 -16.06 5.96
N CYS A 112 8.80 -15.90 4.96
CA CYS A 112 9.09 -14.58 4.39
C CYS A 112 7.86 -13.97 3.70
N ALA A 113 7.06 -14.81 3.02
CA ALA A 113 5.80 -14.39 2.43
C ALA A 113 4.83 -13.86 3.50
N ASP A 114 4.68 -14.59 4.61
CA ASP A 114 3.79 -14.21 5.71
C ASP A 114 4.27 -12.98 6.47
N ASP A 115 5.58 -12.85 6.71
CA ASP A 115 6.17 -11.65 7.30
C ASP A 115 5.90 -10.43 6.40
N ARG A 116 6.02 -10.57 5.07
CA ARG A 116 5.71 -9.48 4.12
C ARG A 116 4.24 -9.10 4.17
N ARG A 117 3.34 -10.09 4.09
CA ARG A 117 1.89 -9.87 4.18
C ARG A 117 1.53 -9.17 5.50
N SER A 118 2.15 -9.57 6.60
CA SER A 118 1.90 -8.96 7.91
C SER A 118 2.37 -7.53 7.98
N ALA A 119 3.58 -7.22 7.49
CA ALA A 119 4.09 -5.86 7.44
C ALA A 119 3.19 -4.93 6.59
N TRP A 120 2.65 -5.42 5.47
CA TRP A 120 1.70 -4.65 4.67
C TRP A 120 0.33 -4.48 5.32
N ARG A 121 -0.15 -5.48 6.10
CA ARG A 121 -1.38 -5.34 6.89
C ARG A 121 -1.23 -4.24 7.92
N GLU A 122 -0.12 -4.22 8.67
CA GLU A 122 0.15 -3.19 9.68
C GLU A 122 0.18 -1.79 9.05
N LEU A 123 0.85 -1.61 7.91
CA LEU A 123 0.86 -0.35 7.18
C LEU A 123 -0.52 0.06 6.69
N ARG A 124 -1.27 -0.87 6.11
CA ARG A 124 -2.65 -0.61 5.66
C ARG A 124 -3.55 -0.16 6.81
N GLU A 125 -3.48 -0.85 7.94
CA GLU A 125 -4.26 -0.53 9.14
C GLU A 125 -3.87 0.84 9.70
N LYS A 126 -2.57 1.13 9.78
CA LYS A 126 -2.06 2.43 10.18
C LYS A 126 -2.60 3.56 9.29
N GLU A 127 -2.46 3.44 7.98
CA GLU A 127 -2.92 4.49 7.06
C GLU A 127 -4.45 4.60 7.02
N TRP A 128 -5.17 3.50 7.28
CA TRP A 128 -6.62 3.54 7.47
C TRP A 128 -7.02 4.35 8.70
N LEU A 129 -6.33 4.18 9.83
CA LEU A 129 -6.58 4.95 11.05
C LEU A 129 -6.21 6.43 10.87
N ASN A 130 -5.10 6.71 10.16
CA ASN A 130 -4.70 8.08 9.87
C ASN A 130 -5.70 8.82 8.97
N LEU A 131 -6.52 8.11 8.20
CA LEU A 131 -7.49 8.73 7.29
C LEU A 131 -8.48 9.64 8.03
N ASP A 132 -8.98 9.19 9.19
CA ASP A 132 -9.88 10.00 10.00
C ASP A 132 -9.18 11.26 10.51
N GLU A 133 -7.91 11.15 10.90
CA GLU A 133 -7.08 12.30 11.28
C GLU A 133 -6.91 13.28 10.11
N TYR A 134 -6.56 12.77 8.92
CA TYR A 134 -6.34 13.59 7.72
C TYR A 134 -7.58 14.37 7.29
N LEU A 135 -8.76 13.79 7.51
CA LEU A 135 -10.05 14.42 7.23
C LEU A 135 -10.46 15.42 8.33
N SER A 136 -9.89 15.33 9.53
CA SER A 136 -10.25 16.14 10.69
C SER A 136 -9.42 17.42 10.90
N GLU A 137 -8.27 17.60 10.21
CA GLU A 137 -7.33 18.73 10.36
C GLU A 137 -7.86 20.11 9.87
N LEU A 138 -9.10 20.46 10.25
CA LEU A 138 -9.78 21.70 9.92
C LEU A 138 -10.57 22.31 11.09
N SER A 139 -10.37 21.83 12.33
CA SER A 139 -10.84 22.52 13.54
C SER A 139 -9.90 23.64 13.97
#